data_AF-A0A2R4MZ48-F1
#
_entry.id   AF-A0A2R4MZ48-F1
#
_cell.length_a   1.000
_cell.length_b   1.000
_cell.length_c   1.000
_cell.angle_alpha   90.00
_cell.angle_beta   90.00
_cell.angle_gamma   90.00
#
_symmetry.space_group_name_H-M   'P 1'
#
loop_
_entity.id
_entity.type
_entity.pdbx_description
1 polymer ?
#
loop_
_entity_poly.entity_id
_entity_poly.type
_entity_poly.pdbx_seq_one_letter_code
_entity_poly.pdbx_strand_id
1 'polypeptide(L)'
;MQDCIFCKIVNREIPAKVVYEDEKVLVFHDINPVAPIHLLLIPKQHIPHLLAADEVDEALLGHLQLVAGRVAKDLGLEEKGFRLVTNNLKDAGQVVFHLHYHLLAGRPFGWPPG
;
A
#
# COMPACT_ATOMS: atom_id res chain seq x y z
N MET A 1 -17.17 12.01 9.24
CA MET A 1 -15.94 11.31 9.69
C MET A 1 -16.04 9.89 9.18
N GLN A 2 -15.24 9.51 8.19
CA GLN A 2 -15.22 8.13 7.70
C GLN A 2 -14.56 7.24 8.76
N ASP A 3 -15.25 6.18 9.17
CA ASP A 3 -14.72 5.14 10.04
C ASP A 3 -13.73 4.26 9.25
N CYS A 4 -12.61 4.86 8.83
CA CYS A 4 -11.57 4.20 8.05
C CYS A 4 -10.41 3.81 8.97
N ILE A 5 -10.11 2.52 9.05
CA ILE A 5 -8.99 2.00 9.86
C ILE A 5 -7.63 2.58 9.43
N PHE A 6 -7.40 2.82 8.14
CA PHE A 6 -6.16 3.43 7.66
C PHE A 6 -6.05 4.92 8.02
N CYS A 7 -7.16 5.67 8.05
CA CYS A 7 -7.15 7.03 8.58
C CYS A 7 -6.77 7.04 10.07
N LYS A 8 -7.29 6.09 10.86
CA LYS A 8 -6.90 5.93 12.28
C LYS A 8 -5.41 5.62 12.44
N ILE A 9 -4.83 4.82 11.55
CA ILE A 9 -3.37 4.57 11.51
C ILE A 9 -2.60 5.86 11.19
N VAL A 10 -3.01 6.60 10.15
CA VAL A 10 -2.39 7.88 9.76
C VAL A 10 -2.42 8.89 10.92
N ASN A 11 -3.55 8.97 11.61
CA ASN A 11 -3.77 9.86 12.76
C ASN A 11 -3.15 9.36 14.07
N ARG A 12 -2.50 8.19 14.08
CA ARG A 12 -1.90 7.57 15.28
C ARG A 12 -2.91 7.19 16.37
N GLU A 13 -4.18 7.05 16.00
CA GLU A 13 -5.23 6.58 16.90
C GLU A 13 -5.09 5.08 17.19
N ILE A 14 -4.54 4.33 16.24
CA ILE A 14 -4.20 2.91 16.41
C ILE A 14 -2.76 2.63 15.94
N PRO A 15 -2.04 1.68 16.57
CA PRO A 15 -0.65 1.40 16.24
C PRO A 15 -0.53 0.66 14.91
N ALA A 16 0.58 0.90 14.21
CA ALA A 16 1.02 0.11 13.06
C ALA A 16 2.54 -0.02 13.09
N LYS A 17 3.07 -1.13 12.55
CA LYS A 17 4.52 -1.32 12.41
C LYS A 17 4.98 -0.60 11.14
N VAL A 18 5.29 0.68 11.28
CA VAL A 18 5.71 1.57 10.18
C VAL A 18 7.12 1.23 9.72
N VAL A 19 7.32 1.22 8.40
CA VAL A 19 8.63 1.00 7.75
C VAL A 19 9.11 2.24 6.98
N TYR A 20 8.18 3.06 6.51
CA TYR A 20 8.47 4.31 5.82
C TYR A 20 7.35 5.31 6.05
N GLU A 21 7.71 6.59 6.14
CA GLU A 21 6.75 7.67 6.21
C GLU A 21 7.35 8.97 5.68
N ASP A 22 6.55 9.72 4.93
CA ASP A 22 6.81 11.11 4.60
C ASP A 22 5.53 11.96 4.75
N GLU A 23 5.52 13.16 4.18
CA GLU A 23 4.39 14.09 4.25
C GLU A 23 3.12 13.55 3.56
N LYS A 24 3.26 12.67 2.56
CA LYS A 24 2.16 12.23 1.70
C LYS A 24 1.82 10.75 1.84
N VAL A 25 2.78 9.91 2.22
CA VAL A 25 2.66 8.45 2.19
C VAL A 25 3.07 7.84 3.53
N LEU A 26 2.36 6.77 3.90
CA LEU A 26 2.70 5.92 5.03
C LEU A 26 2.81 4.47 4.55
N VAL A 27 3.86 3.77 4.99
CA VAL A 27 4.08 2.36 4.69
C VAL A 27 4.24 1.58 5.98
N PHE A 28 3.50 0.49 6.12
CA PHE A 28 3.51 -0.34 7.33
C PHE A 28 3.25 -1.82 6.98
N HIS A 29 3.58 -2.70 7.92
CA HIS A 29 3.30 -4.13 7.75
C HIS A 29 1.81 -4.43 7.77
N ASP A 30 1.36 -5.27 6.83
CA ASP A 30 0.02 -5.86 6.91
C ASP A 30 -0.07 -6.76 8.15
N ILE A 31 -1.20 -6.70 8.86
CA ILE A 31 -1.46 -7.51 10.05
C ILE A 31 -1.76 -8.98 9.72
N ASN A 32 -2.19 -9.26 8.49
CA ASN A 32 -2.49 -10.57 7.93
C ASN A 32 -1.59 -10.83 6.70
N PRO A 33 -0.28 -11.07 6.89
CA PRO A 33 0.66 -11.22 5.79
C PRO A 33 0.38 -12.44 4.91
N VAL A 34 0.34 -12.25 3.58
CA VAL A 34 0.18 -13.33 2.57
C VAL A 34 1.49 -13.72 1.86
N ALA A 35 2.58 -13.08 2.28
CA ALA A 35 3.95 -13.34 1.85
C ALA A 35 4.91 -12.99 3.01
N PRO A 36 6.16 -13.51 3.03
CA PRO A 36 7.13 -13.19 4.08
C PRO A 36 7.36 -11.69 4.26
N ILE A 37 7.31 -10.92 3.17
CA ILE A 37 7.22 -9.47 3.20
C ILE A 37 5.85 -9.09 2.63
N HIS A 38 4.99 -8.54 3.47
CA HIS A 38 3.71 -7.96 3.08
C HIS A 38 3.57 -6.58 3.72
N LEU A 39 3.68 -5.53 2.90
CA LEU A 39 3.52 -4.15 3.31
C LEU A 39 2.33 -3.50 2.63
N LEU A 40 1.72 -2.55 3.31
CA LEU A 40 0.70 -1.66 2.78
C LEU A 40 1.29 -0.26 2.62
N LEU A 41 1.23 0.29 1.41
CA LEU A 41 1.55 1.68 1.11
C LEU A 41 0.26 2.44 0.91
N ILE A 42 0.04 3.50 1.67
CA ILE A 42 -1.19 4.30 1.60
C ILE A 42 -0.86 5.79 1.45
N PRO A 43 -1.67 6.57 0.72
CA PRO A 43 -1.64 8.02 0.86
C PRO A 43 -2.18 8.41 2.25
N LYS A 44 -1.64 9.48 2.82
CA LYS A 44 -2.19 10.08 4.06
C LYS A 44 -3.54 10.75 3.79
N GLN A 45 -3.71 11.34 2.60
CA GLN A 45 -5.02 11.76 2.08
C GLN A 45 -5.92 10.54 1.91
N HIS A 46 -7.19 10.67 2.31
CA HIS A 46 -8.17 9.62 2.08
C HIS A 46 -8.68 9.66 0.63
N ILE A 47 -8.31 8.65 -0.14
CA ILE A 47 -8.87 8.34 -1.46
C ILE A 47 -9.46 6.94 -1.35
N PRO A 48 -10.76 6.68 -1.55
CA PRO A 48 -11.35 5.39 -1.20
C PRO A 48 -10.85 4.21 -2.06
N HIS A 49 -10.53 4.46 -3.33
CA HIS A 49 -10.01 3.49 -4.30
C HIS A 49 -9.45 4.24 -5.51
N LEU A 50 -8.73 3.58 -6.41
CA LEU A 50 -8.09 4.24 -7.56
C LEU A 50 -9.09 4.91 -8.51
N LEU A 51 -10.31 4.36 -8.65
CA LEU A 51 -11.37 4.97 -9.47
C LEU A 51 -11.90 6.32 -8.94
N ALA A 52 -11.50 6.72 -7.73
CA ALA A 52 -11.88 8.00 -7.12
C ALA A 52 -10.71 9.01 -7.10
N ALA A 53 -9.57 8.65 -7.69
CA ALA A 53 -8.48 9.59 -7.90
C ALA A 53 -8.73 10.40 -9.18
N ASP A 54 -8.36 11.67 -9.16
CA ASP A 54 -8.50 12.59 -10.31
C ASP A 54 -7.11 13.08 -10.78
N GLU A 55 -7.06 13.88 -11.84
CA GLU A 55 -5.81 14.44 -12.39
C GLU A 55 -4.98 15.20 -11.33
N VAL A 56 -5.64 15.80 -10.33
CA VAL A 56 -4.97 16.48 -9.22
C VAL A 56 -4.14 15.54 -8.33
N ASP A 57 -4.44 14.24 -8.34
CA ASP A 57 -3.74 13.21 -7.57
C ASP A 57 -2.58 12.58 -8.35
N GLU A 58 -2.33 12.95 -9.62
CA GLU A 58 -1.30 12.33 -10.48
C GLU A 58 0.07 12.29 -9.78
N ALA A 59 0.49 13.42 -9.20
CA ALA A 59 1.76 13.51 -8.48
C ALA A 59 1.80 12.63 -7.22
N LEU A 60 0.67 12.44 -6.54
CA LEU A 60 0.56 11.58 -5.36
C LEU A 60 0.62 10.10 -5.77
N LEU A 61 -0.06 9.71 -6.84
CA LEU A 61 -0.03 8.35 -7.39
C LEU A 61 1.36 7.97 -7.89
N GLY A 62 2.04 8.88 -8.60
CA GLY A 62 3.44 8.71 -8.99
C GLY A 62 4.37 8.60 -7.77
N HIS A 63 4.15 9.42 -6.75
CA HIS A 63 4.92 9.37 -5.50
C HIS A 63 4.75 8.03 -4.78
N LEU A 64 3.52 7.48 -4.69
CA LEU A 64 3.27 6.14 -4.13
C LEU A 64 4.07 5.04 -4.84
N GLN A 65 4.14 5.09 -6.18
CA GLN A 65 4.92 4.13 -6.98
C GLN A 65 6.43 4.26 -6.73
N LEU A 66 6.95 5.49 -6.65
CA LEU A 66 8.37 5.73 -6.33
C LEU A 66 8.73 5.29 -4.91
N VAL A 67 7.84 5.52 -3.94
CA VAL A 67 8.00 5.03 -2.56
C VAL A 67 8.02 3.49 -2.54
N ALA A 68 7.18 2.81 -3.33
CA ALA A 68 7.23 1.35 -3.45
C ALA A 68 8.61 0.86 -3.92
N GLY A 69 9.15 1.48 -4.97
CA GLY A 69 10.49 1.15 -5.47
C GLY A 69 11.60 1.44 -4.47
N ARG A 70 11.50 2.55 -3.72
CA ARG A 70 12.45 2.90 -2.65
C ARG A 70 12.41 1.87 -1.52
N VAL A 71 11.23 1.59 -0.99
CA VAL A 71 11.05 0.60 0.09
C VAL A 71 11.54 -0.78 -0.34
N ALA A 72 11.31 -1.17 -1.60
CA ALA A 72 11.84 -2.44 -2.11
C ALA A 72 13.38 -2.50 -2.10
N LYS A 73 14.06 -1.40 -2.47
CA LYS A 73 15.53 -1.28 -2.38
C LYS A 73 16.03 -1.29 -0.95
N ASP A 74 15.36 -0.55 -0.06
CA ASP A 74 15.71 -0.52 1.37
C ASP A 74 15.58 -1.92 2.02
N LEU A 75 14.76 -2.80 1.44
CA LEU A 75 14.59 -4.21 1.83
C LEU A 75 15.51 -5.20 1.08
N GLY A 76 16.38 -4.73 0.18
CA GLY A 76 17.30 -5.59 -0.58
C GLY A 76 16.61 -6.50 -1.61
N LEU A 77 15.52 -6.04 -2.22
CA LEU A 77 14.69 -6.82 -3.14
C LEU A 77 15.08 -6.66 -4.62
N GLU A 78 16.19 -6.02 -4.95
CA GLU A 78 16.59 -5.69 -6.32
C GLU A 78 16.69 -6.94 -7.22
N GLU A 79 17.30 -8.01 -6.71
CA GLU A 79 17.49 -9.26 -7.46
C GLU A 79 16.30 -10.21 -7.36
N LYS A 80 15.58 -10.20 -6.22
CA LYS A 80 14.47 -11.13 -5.96
C LYS A 80 13.12 -10.62 -6.45
N GLY A 81 13.01 -9.32 -6.67
CA GLY A 81 11.79 -8.65 -7.09
C GLY A 81 10.69 -8.65 -6.02
N PHE A 82 9.55 -8.08 -6.42
CA PHE A 82 8.33 -7.99 -5.62
C PHE A 82 7.12 -7.91 -6.56
N ARG A 83 5.92 -8.15 -6.03
CA ARG A 83 4.65 -7.88 -6.69
C ARG A 83 3.99 -6.69 -6.00
N LEU A 84 3.60 -5.69 -6.79
CA LEU A 84 2.80 -4.56 -6.32
C LEU A 84 1.35 -4.76 -6.78
N VAL A 85 0.39 -4.74 -5.86
CA VAL A 85 -1.03 -5.01 -6.14
C VAL A 85 -1.89 -3.88 -5.60
N THR A 86 -2.86 -3.43 -6.39
CA THR A 86 -3.93 -2.53 -5.95
C THR A 86 -5.28 -3.14 -6.28
N ASN A 87 -6.07 -3.44 -5.25
CA ASN A 87 -7.40 -3.99 -5.42
C ASN A 87 -8.40 -2.84 -5.48
N ASN A 88 -9.27 -2.87 -6.50
CA ASN A 88 -10.28 -1.84 -6.72
C ASN A 88 -11.67 -2.44 -6.69
N LEU A 89 -12.46 -2.01 -5.71
CA LEU A 89 -13.79 -2.51 -5.41
C LEU A 89 -13.82 -3.97 -4.92
N LYS A 90 -15.01 -4.41 -4.54
CA LYS A 90 -15.24 -5.65 -3.79
C LYS A 90 -14.81 -6.90 -4.56
N ASP A 91 -15.11 -7.00 -5.85
CA ASP A 91 -14.84 -8.20 -6.64
C ASP A 91 -13.35 -8.40 -6.92
N ALA A 92 -12.55 -7.33 -6.86
CA ALA A 92 -11.09 -7.39 -6.89
C ALA A 92 -10.48 -7.69 -5.49
N GLY A 93 -11.30 -7.86 -4.46
CA GLY A 93 -10.84 -8.15 -3.09
C GLY A 93 -10.42 -6.91 -2.28
N GLN A 94 -10.92 -5.72 -2.60
CA GLN A 94 -10.69 -4.55 -1.75
C GLN A 94 -11.50 -4.64 -0.45
N VAL A 95 -10.81 -4.71 0.69
CA VAL A 95 -11.45 -4.83 2.02
C VAL A 95 -11.51 -3.49 2.75
N VAL A 96 -10.47 -2.67 2.62
CA VAL A 96 -10.41 -1.32 3.20
C VAL A 96 -10.56 -0.30 2.08
N PHE A 97 -11.61 0.53 2.17
CA PHE A 97 -11.89 1.60 1.21
C PHE A 97 -11.05 2.84 1.51
N HIS A 98 -9.74 2.66 1.40
CA HIS A 98 -8.70 3.68 1.39
C HIS A 98 -7.60 3.13 0.50
N LEU A 99 -7.24 3.84 -0.56
CA LEU A 99 -6.31 3.42 -1.61
C LEU A 99 -5.03 2.87 -0.98
N HIS A 100 -4.68 1.65 -1.35
CA HIS A 100 -3.48 1.03 -0.84
C HIS A 100 -2.83 0.17 -1.92
N TYR A 101 -1.51 0.09 -1.84
CA TYR A 101 -0.72 -0.88 -2.57
C TYR A 101 -0.21 -1.94 -1.61
N HIS A 102 -0.46 -3.20 -1.94
CA HIS A 102 0.22 -4.33 -1.35
C HIS A 102 1.58 -4.48 -2.02
N LEU A 103 2.66 -4.39 -1.25
CA LEU A 103 3.99 -4.82 -1.66
C LEU A 103 4.25 -6.20 -1.09
N LEU A 104 4.31 -7.20 -1.98
CA LEU A 104 4.46 -8.61 -1.66
C LEU A 104 5.83 -9.10 -2.13
N ALA A 105 6.63 -9.67 -1.22
CA ALA A 105 7.95 -10.20 -1.54
C ALA A 105 8.38 -11.34 -0.60
N GLY A 106 9.60 -11.83 -0.82
CA GLY A 106 10.22 -12.87 0.02
C GLY A 106 9.89 -14.31 -0.36
N ARG A 107 9.14 -14.54 -1.45
CA ARG A 107 8.91 -15.86 -2.06
C ARG A 107 8.59 -15.74 -3.55
N PRO A 108 8.70 -16.82 -4.34
CA PRO A 108 8.14 -16.87 -5.68
C PRO A 108 6.62 -16.69 -5.68
N PHE A 109 6.09 -16.02 -6.70
CA PHE A 109 4.65 -15.85 -6.92
C PHE A 109 4.20 -16.54 -8.22
N GLY A 110 3.05 -17.20 -8.17
CA GLY A 110 2.45 -17.85 -9.34
C GLY A 110 1.72 -16.86 -10.26
N TRP A 111 1.22 -17.39 -11.39
CA TRP A 111 0.34 -16.71 -12.34
C TRP A 111 -0.85 -17.63 -12.67
N PRO A 112 -2.11 -17.13 -12.74
CA PRO A 112 -2.54 -15.72 -12.66
C PRO A 112 -2.32 -15.06 -11.27
N PRO A 113 -2.38 -13.72 -11.16
CA PRO A 113 -2.14 -12.98 -9.92
C PRO A 113 -3.44 -12.79 -9.13
N GLY A 114 -4.22 -13.86 -9.04
CA GLY A 114 -5.42 -13.99 -8.22
C GLY A 114 -5.37 -15.34 -7.54
#